data_AF-A0A8K0U091-F1
#
_entry.id   AF-A0A8K0U091-F1
#
_cell.length_a   1.000
_cell.length_b   1.000
_cell.length_c   1.000
_cell.angle_alpha   90.00
_cell.angle_beta   90.00
_cell.angle_gamma   90.00
#
_symmetry.space_group_name_H-M   'P 1'
#
loop_
_entity.id
_entity.type
_entity.pdbx_description
1 polymer ?
#
loop_
_entity_poly.entity_id
_entity_poly.type
_entity_poly.pdbx_seq_one_letter_code
_entity_poly.pdbx_strand_id
1 'polypeptide(L)'
;MSSLLSLSSSTTWNVLQKTFSRSLATPARSPKPKTHYKITLTRSAIALGEKKQETLVSLGLHRRMQTVYHPHTPEAAGKILKVKELVEVTNVPASTVRTQTEQRRERKASRGYAVAGTQMKRLPWERAQV
;
A
#
# COMPACT_ATOMS: atom_id res chain seq x y z
N MET A 1 -61.82 -1.83 54.16
CA MET A 1 -62.45 -3.12 53.80
C MET A 1 -62.01 -3.40 52.37
N SER A 2 -60.97 -4.23 52.20
CA SER A 2 -61.11 -5.62 51.72
C SER A 2 -61.58 -5.62 50.25
N SER A 3 -60.82 -6.05 49.25
CA SER A 3 -60.25 -7.38 49.15
C SER A 3 -59.28 -7.50 47.97
N LEU A 4 -58.23 -8.28 48.21
CA LEU A 4 -57.24 -8.81 47.29
C LEU A 4 -57.86 -9.91 46.41
N LEU A 5 -57.51 -9.95 45.11
CA LEU A 5 -57.51 -11.20 44.34
C LEU A 5 -56.28 -11.24 43.43
N SER A 6 -55.39 -12.17 43.76
CA SER A 6 -54.27 -12.63 42.96
C SER A 6 -54.77 -13.64 41.91
N LEU A 7 -54.09 -13.71 40.76
CA LEU A 7 -54.06 -14.88 39.87
C LEU A 7 -52.69 -14.84 39.17
N SER A 8 -51.71 -15.58 39.70
CA SER A 8 -51.31 -16.92 39.24
C SER A 8 -50.75 -16.97 37.82
N SER A 9 -49.44 -16.75 37.73
CA SER A 9 -48.44 -17.58 37.05
C SER A 9 -48.89 -18.55 35.95
N SER A 10 -48.37 -18.33 34.74
CA SER A 10 -47.83 -19.41 33.91
C SER A 10 -46.67 -18.92 33.05
N THR A 11 -45.48 -19.23 33.54
CA THR A 11 -44.17 -19.10 32.90
C THR A 11 -44.07 -20.07 31.72
N THR A 12 -44.02 -19.56 30.49
CA THR A 12 -43.38 -20.28 29.39
C THR A 12 -42.47 -19.32 28.64
N TRP A 13 -41.24 -19.24 29.11
CA TRP A 13 -40.14 -18.62 28.39
C TRP A 13 -39.82 -19.54 27.23
N ASN A 14 -40.28 -19.20 26.03
CA ASN A 14 -39.83 -19.85 24.81
C ASN A 14 -38.38 -19.43 24.57
N VAL A 15 -37.48 -20.23 25.14
CA VAL A 15 -36.03 -20.20 24.98
C VAL A 15 -35.72 -20.69 23.56
N LEU A 16 -35.94 -19.82 22.58
CA LEU A 16 -35.34 -19.99 21.26
C LEU A 16 -33.91 -19.47 21.35
N GLN A 17 -32.99 -20.38 21.70
CA GLN A 17 -31.56 -20.13 21.65
C GLN A 17 -31.18 -19.79 20.22
N LYS A 18 -31.19 -18.51 19.91
CA LYS A 18 -30.53 -17.96 18.73
C LYS A 18 -29.06 -18.31 18.89
N THR A 19 -28.62 -19.33 18.17
CA THR A 19 -27.23 -19.73 18.04
C THR A 19 -26.46 -18.53 17.51
N PHE A 20 -25.97 -17.69 18.42
CA PHE A 20 -24.96 -16.70 18.13
C PHE A 20 -23.70 -17.47 17.80
N SER A 21 -23.54 -17.81 16.52
CA SER A 21 -22.26 -18.16 15.94
C SER A 21 -21.37 -16.92 16.12
N ARG A 22 -20.69 -16.84 17.27
CA ARG A 22 -19.61 -15.90 17.52
C ARG A 22 -18.51 -16.28 16.54
N SER A 23 -18.55 -15.68 15.35
CA SER A 23 -17.43 -15.75 14.43
C SER A 23 -16.20 -15.26 15.19
N LEU A 24 -15.11 -16.01 15.09
CA LEU A 24 -13.81 -15.58 15.55
C LEU A 24 -13.42 -14.37 14.70
N ALA A 25 -13.90 -13.20 15.11
CA ALA A 25 -13.59 -11.94 14.46
C ALA A 25 -12.09 -11.72 14.64
N THR A 26 -11.33 -12.02 13.59
CA THR A 26 -9.98 -11.50 13.37
C THR A 26 -10.01 -10.02 13.76
N PRO A 27 -9.13 -9.53 14.65
CA PRO A 27 -9.18 -8.14 15.08
C PRO A 27 -9.12 -7.28 13.82
N ALA A 28 -10.25 -6.63 13.51
CA ALA A 28 -10.40 -5.82 12.32
C ALA A 28 -9.42 -4.65 12.47
N ARG A 29 -8.25 -4.81 11.85
CA ARG A 29 -7.20 -3.79 11.83
C ARG A 29 -7.85 -2.53 11.28
N SER A 30 -8.00 -1.52 12.12
CA SER A 30 -8.62 -0.26 11.73
C SER A 30 -7.98 0.24 10.43
N PRO A 31 -8.78 0.67 9.43
CA PRO A 31 -8.23 1.11 8.17
C PRO A 31 -7.32 2.31 8.45
N LYS A 32 -6.02 2.13 8.17
CA LYS A 32 -5.04 3.21 8.33
C LYS A 32 -5.48 4.41 7.48
N PRO A 33 -5.29 5.65 7.96
CA PRO A 33 -5.63 6.83 7.20
C PRO A 33 -4.85 6.83 5.87
N LYS A 34 -5.55 7.12 4.78
CA LYS A 34 -4.94 7.30 3.45
C LYS A 34 -4.35 8.71 3.41
N THR A 35 -3.03 8.79 3.31
CA THR A 35 -2.29 10.05 3.47
C THR A 35 -1.53 10.44 2.20
N HIS A 36 -1.29 9.52 1.28
CA HIS A 36 -0.45 9.74 0.11
C HIS A 36 -1.15 9.30 -1.19
N TYR A 37 -0.85 10.04 -2.26
CA TYR A 37 -1.11 9.63 -3.64
C TYR A 37 0.02 8.71 -4.10
N LYS A 38 -0.31 7.50 -4.53
CA LYS A 38 0.54 6.67 -5.37
C LYS A 38 0.18 6.95 -6.81
N ILE A 39 1.09 7.62 -7.52
CA ILE A 39 0.90 8.07 -8.89
C ILE A 39 1.77 7.21 -9.80
N THR A 40 1.16 6.59 -10.81
CA THR A 40 1.88 5.79 -11.82
C THR A 40 1.62 6.38 -13.20
N LEU A 41 2.68 6.67 -13.94
CA LEU A 41 2.55 7.17 -15.31
C LEU A 41 2.26 6.02 -16.28
N THR A 42 1.04 5.94 -16.80
CA THR A 42 0.61 4.83 -17.69
C THR A 42 0.74 5.19 -19.17
N ARG A 43 0.58 6.47 -19.53
CA ARG A 43 0.71 6.98 -20.91
C ARG A 43 1.88 7.96 -21.03
N SER A 44 2.50 8.04 -22.20
CA SER A 44 3.62 8.96 -22.46
C SER A 44 3.12 10.34 -22.88
N ALA A 45 3.94 11.37 -22.66
CA ALA A 45 3.64 12.75 -23.02
C ALA A 45 4.42 13.29 -24.23
N ILE A 46 5.03 12.40 -25.02
CA ILE A 46 5.98 12.74 -26.10
C ILE A 46 5.36 13.66 -27.16
N ALA A 47 4.08 13.45 -27.48
CA ALA A 47 3.34 14.27 -28.45
C ALA A 47 2.36 15.25 -27.80
N LEU A 48 2.56 15.57 -26.52
CA LEU A 48 1.79 16.57 -25.79
C LEU A 48 2.62 17.84 -25.62
N GLY A 49 1.94 18.98 -25.47
CA GLY A 49 2.62 20.27 -25.26
C GLY A 49 3.45 20.33 -23.96
N GLU A 50 4.43 21.23 -23.97
CA GLU A 50 5.42 21.44 -22.91
C GLU A 50 4.78 21.57 -21.52
N LYS A 51 3.68 22.30 -21.40
CA LYS A 51 2.96 22.49 -20.13
C LYS A 51 2.57 21.17 -19.44
N LYS A 52 2.20 20.13 -20.20
CA LYS A 52 1.88 18.80 -19.64
C LYS A 52 3.18 18.06 -19.26
N GLN A 53 4.22 18.16 -20.09
CA GLN A 53 5.52 17.55 -19.84
C GLN A 53 6.18 18.14 -18.58
N GLU A 54 6.22 19.46 -18.44
CA GLU A 54 6.73 20.17 -17.26
C GLU A 54 5.98 19.79 -15.99
N THR A 55 4.66 19.59 -16.09
CA THR A 55 3.85 19.16 -14.94
C THR A 55 4.25 17.75 -14.49
N LEU A 56 4.54 16.84 -15.43
CA LEU A 56 5.05 15.50 -15.11
C LEU A 56 6.45 15.55 -14.49
N VAL A 57 7.35 16.40 -15.01
CA VAL A 57 8.68 16.63 -14.44
C VAL A 57 8.59 17.18 -13.02
N SER A 58 7.69 18.15 -12.76
CA SER A 58 7.44 18.70 -11.42
C SER A 58 6.89 17.65 -10.45
N LEU A 59 6.12 16.67 -10.94
CA LEU A 59 5.68 15.51 -10.16
C LEU A 59 6.78 14.45 -9.97
N GLY A 60 7.92 14.55 -10.67
CA GLY A 60 9.03 13.59 -10.63
C GLY A 60 8.87 12.39 -11.58
N LEU A 61 7.92 12.44 -12.51
CA LEU A 61 7.63 11.37 -13.47
C LEU A 61 8.37 11.62 -14.78
N HIS A 62 9.42 10.85 -15.02
CA HIS A 62 10.28 11.01 -16.20
C HIS A 62 10.06 9.89 -17.23
N ARG A 63 9.71 8.68 -16.76
CA ARG A 63 9.58 7.49 -17.61
C ARG A 63 8.22 6.82 -17.41
N ARG A 64 7.72 6.16 -18.46
CA ARG A 64 6.49 5.36 -18.37
C ARG A 64 6.64 4.24 -17.34
N MET A 65 5.54 3.88 -16.68
CA MET A 65 5.46 2.90 -15.58
C MET A 65 6.27 3.28 -14.32
N GLN A 66 6.79 4.51 -14.25
CA GLN A 66 7.38 5.03 -13.03
C GLN A 66 6.27 5.33 -12.02
N THR A 67 6.49 4.94 -10.77
CA THR A 67 5.59 5.23 -9.66
C THR A 67 6.27 6.20 -8.69
N VAL A 68 5.56 7.25 -8.30
CA VAL A 68 6.00 8.25 -7.33
C VAL A 68 4.92 8.41 -6.27
N TYR A 69 5.36 8.65 -5.03
CA TYR A 69 4.48 8.89 -3.89
C TYR A 69 4.53 10.37 -3.50
N HIS A 70 3.37 10.99 -3.36
CA HIS A 70 3.23 12.37 -2.88
C HIS A 70 2.25 12.42 -1.71
N PRO A 71 2.48 13.24 -0.67
CA PRO A 71 1.48 13.47 0.37
C PRO A 71 0.22 14.12 -0.22
N HIS A 72 -0.92 13.95 0.46
CA HIS A 72 -2.16 14.63 0.08
C HIS A 72 -2.03 16.14 0.33
N THR A 73 -1.65 16.88 -0.71
CA THR A 73 -1.63 18.34 -0.73
C THR A 73 -2.45 18.88 -1.90
N PRO A 74 -3.05 20.08 -1.78
CA PRO A 74 -3.81 20.68 -2.88
C PRO A 74 -2.92 20.96 -4.10
N GLU A 75 -1.65 21.30 -3.90
CA GLU A 75 -0.69 21.51 -4.98
C GLU A 75 -0.46 20.23 -5.79
N ALA A 76 -0.23 19.10 -5.11
CA ALA A 76 -0.08 17.80 -5.77
C ALA A 76 -1.36 17.40 -6.50
N ALA A 77 -2.52 17.60 -5.87
CA ALA A 77 -3.82 17.31 -6.49
C ALA A 77 -4.05 18.14 -7.76
N GLY A 78 -3.75 19.44 -7.74
CA GLY A 78 -3.87 20.31 -8.92
C GLY A 78 -2.97 19.86 -10.07
N LYS A 79 -1.71 19.51 -9.79
CA LYS A 79 -0.78 18.95 -10.78
C LYS A 79 -1.31 17.64 -11.36
N ILE A 80 -1.83 16.74 -10.53
CA ILE A 80 -2.43 15.46 -10.96
C ILE A 80 -3.63 15.71 -11.88
N LEU A 81 -4.55 16.61 -11.51
CA LEU A 81 -5.75 16.89 -12.30
C LEU A 81 -5.42 17.41 -13.70
N LYS A 82 -4.34 18.19 -13.84
CA LYS A 82 -3.84 18.70 -15.13
C LYS A 82 -3.35 17.58 -16.06
N VAL A 83 -2.91 16.45 -15.51
CA VAL A 83 -2.38 15.28 -16.26
C VAL A 83 -3.19 14.00 -16.05
N LYS A 84 -4.45 14.10 -15.61
CA LYS A 84 -5.30 12.96 -15.21
C LYS A 84 -5.49 11.88 -16.27
N GLU A 85 -5.32 12.23 -17.54
CA GLU A 85 -5.43 11.31 -18.68
C GLU A 85 -4.21 10.38 -18.81
N LEU A 86 -3.07 10.77 -18.22
CA LEU A 86 -1.79 10.08 -18.37
C LEU A 86 -1.42 9.22 -17.16
N VAL A 87 -2.03 9.50 -16.01
CA VAL A 87 -1.63 8.93 -14.71
C VAL A 87 -2.76 8.11 -14.10
N GLU A 88 -2.37 7.02 -13.47
CA GLU A 88 -3.23 6.26 -12.56
C GLU A 88 -2.88 6.67 -11.13
N VAL A 89 -3.89 7.00 -10.33
CA VAL A 89 -3.70 7.50 -8.96
C VAL A 89 -4.48 6.64 -7.99
N THR A 90 -3.79 6.17 -6.95
CA THR A 90 -4.40 5.41 -5.85
C THR A 90 -4.05 6.05 -4.50
N ASN A 91 -5.04 6.16 -3.62
CA ASN A 91 -4.85 6.73 -2.28
C ASN A 91 -4.35 5.64 -1.34
N VAL A 92 -3.14 5.82 -0.81
CA VAL A 92 -2.43 4.83 -0.01
C VAL A 92 -2.07 5.38 1.38
N PRO A 93 -1.99 4.51 2.41
CA PRO A 93 -1.53 4.93 3.73
C PRO A 93 -0.03 5.24 3.75
N ALA A 94 0.43 5.98 4.76
CA ALA A 94 1.86 6.30 4.92
C ALA A 94 2.75 5.05 4.99
N SER A 95 2.25 3.92 5.53
CA SER A 95 3.04 2.68 5.66
C SER A 95 3.37 1.98 4.35
N THR A 96 2.74 2.36 3.24
CA THR A 96 2.99 1.76 1.92
C THR A 96 3.88 2.63 1.04
N VAL A 97 4.25 3.83 1.50
CA VAL A 97 5.16 4.71 0.78
C VAL A 97 6.53 4.05 0.71
N ARG A 98 7.13 4.02 -0.49
CA ARG A 98 8.43 3.40 -0.73
C ARG A 98 9.37 4.35 -1.45
N THR A 99 10.62 4.37 -1.00
CA THR A 99 11.70 5.11 -1.66
C THR A 99 12.06 4.46 -3.01
N GLN A 100 12.76 5.19 -3.89
CA GLN A 100 13.14 4.64 -5.21
C GLN A 100 14.05 3.41 -5.08
N THR A 101 14.92 3.38 -4.08
CA THR A 101 15.82 2.25 -3.79
C THR A 101 15.04 1.04 -3.29
N GLU A 102 14.06 1.22 -2.40
CA GLU A 102 13.15 0.16 -1.95
C GLU A 102 12.34 -0.40 -3.11
N GLN A 103 11.72 0.45 -3.94
CA GLN A 103 10.98 0.00 -5.12
C GLN A 103 11.87 -0.82 -6.07
N ARG A 104 13.13 -0.42 -6.26
CA ARG A 104 14.09 -1.17 -7.09
C ARG A 104 14.43 -2.53 -6.47
N ARG A 105 14.57 -2.60 -5.15
CA ARG A 105 14.81 -3.84 -4.41
C ARG A 105 13.61 -4.77 -4.49
N GLU A 106 12.40 -4.26 -4.34
CA GLU A 106 11.15 -5.04 -4.45
C GLU A 106 10.96 -5.66 -5.84
N ARG A 107 11.36 -4.94 -6.90
CA ARG A 107 11.32 -5.47 -8.27
C ARG A 107 12.43 -6.49 -8.56
N LYS A 108 13.43 -6.61 -7.69
CA LYS A 108 14.57 -7.51 -7.91
C LYS A 108 14.12 -8.93 -7.58
N ALA A 109 14.14 -9.80 -8.59
CA ALA A 109 13.90 -11.22 -8.39
C ALA A 109 14.96 -11.86 -7.48
N SER A 110 14.60 -12.97 -6.84
CA SER A 110 15.54 -13.80 -6.09
C SER A 110 16.67 -14.31 -6.99
N ARG A 111 17.88 -14.38 -6.46
CA ARG A 111 19.03 -14.92 -7.17
C ARG A 111 18.81 -16.43 -7.35
N GLY A 112 18.83 -16.93 -8.59
CA GLY A 112 18.70 -18.36 -8.89
C GLY A 112 19.98 -19.17 -8.69
N TYR A 113 21.02 -18.58 -8.11
CA TYR A 113 22.31 -19.22 -7.88
C TYR A 113 22.98 -18.67 -6.63
N ALA A 114 23.81 -19.48 -6.00
CA ALA A 114 24.73 -19.06 -4.95
C ALA A 114 26.16 -19.03 -5.48
N VAL A 115 26.95 -18.06 -5.06
CA VAL A 115 28.38 -18.02 -5.40
C VAL A 115 29.11 -18.99 -4.47
N ALA A 116 29.54 -20.15 -5.00
CA ALA A 116 30.19 -21.20 -4.22
C ALA A 116 31.58 -20.80 -3.68
N GLY A 117 32.22 -19.81 -4.30
CA GLY A 117 33.51 -19.27 -3.90
C GLY A 117 34.22 -18.62 -5.07
N THR A 118 35.14 -17.69 -4.78
CA THR A 118 35.96 -17.04 -5.78
C THR A 118 37.33 -17.72 -5.81
N GLN A 119 37.71 -18.34 -6.93
CA GLN A 119 39.02 -19.00 -7.09
C GLN A 119 40.23 -18.04 -6.98
N MET A 120 39.99 -16.73 -7.01
CA MET A 120 41.02 -15.69 -7.04
C MET A 120 41.82 -15.54 -5.74
N LYS A 121 41.28 -15.97 -4.58
CA LYS A 121 42.02 -15.96 -3.29
C LYS A 121 43.09 -17.06 -3.17
N ARG A 122 43.27 -17.90 -4.19
CA ARG A 122 44.22 -19.02 -4.18
C ARG A 122 45.51 -18.74 -4.93
N LEU A 123 45.69 -17.53 -5.48
CA LEU A 123 46.92 -17.18 -6.18
C LEU A 123 48.08 -17.08 -5.19
N PRO A 124 49.16 -17.87 -5.36
CA PRO A 124 50.25 -17.98 -4.37
C PRO A 124 51.02 -16.68 -4.11
N TRP A 125 50.98 -15.72 -5.03
CA TRP A 125 51.89 -14.57 -5.04
C TRP A 125 51.42 -13.35 -4.21
N GLU A 126 50.19 -13.35 -3.67
CA GLU A 126 49.74 -12.32 -2.69
C GLU A 126 50.23 -12.58 -1.26
N ARG A 127 50.73 -13.79 -0.94
CA ARG A 127 51.23 -14.12 0.42
C ARG A 127 52.68 -13.71 0.67
N ALA A 128 53.39 -13.20 -0.34
CA ALA A 128 54.82 -12.94 -0.29
C ALA A 128 55.22 -11.51 0.12
N GLN A 129 54.27 -10.69 0.60
CA GLN A 129 54.53 -9.34 1.10
C GLN A 129 54.03 -9.18 2.55
N VAL A 130 54.71 -9.84 3.48
CA VAL A 130 54.77 -9.46 4.91
C VAL A 130 56.18 -9.76 5.41
#